data_AF-A0A087UFL6-F1
#
_entry.id   AF-A0A087UFL6-F1
#
_cell.length_a   1.000
_cell.length_b   1.000
_cell.length_c   1.000
_cell.angle_alpha   90.00
_cell.angle_beta   90.00
_cell.angle_gamma   90.00
#
_symmetry.space_group_name_H-M   'P 1'
#
loop_
_entity.id
_entity.type
_entity.pdbx_description
1 polymer ?
#
loop_
_entity_poly.entity_id
_entity_poly.type
_entity_poly.pdbx_seq_one_letter_code
_entity_poly.pdbx_strand_id
1 'polypeptide(L)'
;MPEISLFAYHSLPPYHKRERLQWCIQHEHWTQLQWASAFMGETAFSLQPDSRRLLIWREPTDRYHPSNIMERDQYVGGGLTVYAGIIPHTAPCV
;
A
#
# COMPACT_ATOMS: atom_id res chain seq x y z
N MET A 1 -25.85 -10.20 -12.44
CA MET A 1 -24.39 -10.42 -12.32
C MET A 1 -23.73 -9.06 -12.24
N PRO A 2 -23.30 -8.55 -11.08
CA PRO A 2 -22.48 -7.35 -11.05
C PRO A 2 -21.01 -7.74 -11.01
N GLU A 3 -20.30 -7.23 -12.01
CA GLU A 3 -18.87 -7.27 -12.21
C GLU A 3 -18.18 -6.55 -11.04
N ILE A 4 -17.38 -7.28 -10.29
CA ILE A 4 -16.56 -6.71 -9.22
C ILE A 4 -15.43 -5.94 -9.91
N SER A 5 -15.62 -4.65 -10.14
CA SER A 5 -14.55 -3.72 -10.52
C SER A 5 -13.66 -3.46 -9.30
N LEU A 6 -12.83 -4.45 -8.96
CA LEU A 6 -11.64 -4.25 -8.13
C LEU A 6 -10.57 -3.65 -9.05
N PHE A 7 -9.83 -2.66 -8.57
CA PHE A 7 -8.86 -1.83 -9.30
C PHE A 7 -9.47 -0.68 -10.10
N ALA A 8 -10.20 0.21 -9.42
CA ALA A 8 -10.16 1.61 -9.83
C ALA A 8 -8.69 2.06 -9.83
N TYR A 9 -8.07 2.17 -10.99
CA TYR A 9 -6.80 2.87 -11.15
C TYR A 9 -7.00 4.26 -10.56
N HIS A 10 -6.27 4.58 -9.50
CA HIS A 10 -6.23 5.94 -8.97
C HIS A 10 -5.55 6.83 -10.02
N SER A 11 -6.34 7.38 -10.95
CA SER A 11 -5.82 8.25 -12.00
C SER A 11 -5.26 9.50 -11.34
N LEU A 12 -3.95 9.69 -11.46
CA LEU A 12 -3.30 10.89 -10.96
C LEU A 12 -3.85 12.13 -11.69
N PRO A 13 -4.21 13.20 -10.97
CA PRO A 13 -4.48 14.49 -11.55
C PRO A 13 -3.35 14.92 -12.50
N PRO A 14 -3.65 15.65 -13.61
CA PRO A 14 -2.63 16.09 -14.57
C PRO A 14 -1.46 16.84 -13.95
N TYR A 15 -1.71 17.60 -12.88
CA TYR A 15 -0.69 18.30 -12.11
C TYR A 15 0.34 17.35 -11.48
N HIS A 16 -0.11 16.33 -10.74
CA HIS A 16 0.76 15.32 -10.14
C HIS A 16 1.57 14.54 -11.19
N LYS A 17 1.02 14.33 -12.39
CA LYS A 17 1.77 13.69 -13.50
C LYS A 17 2.95 14.56 -13.94
N ARG A 18 2.74 15.88 -14.06
CA ARG A 18 3.79 16.84 -14.45
C ARG A 18 4.87 16.97 -13.39
N GLU A 19 4.49 17.08 -12.12
CA GLU A 19 5.46 17.15 -11.02
C GLU A 19 6.32 15.89 -10.93
N ARG A 20 5.72 14.70 -11.04
CA ARG A 20 6.46 13.43 -11.05
C ARG A 20 7.44 13.36 -12.22
N LEU A 21 7.01 13.77 -13.42
CA LEU A 21 7.88 13.82 -14.59
C LEU A 21 9.05 14.80 -14.39
N GLN A 22 8.76 16.00 -13.89
CA GLN A 22 9.78 17.01 -13.62
C GLN A 22 10.78 16.53 -12.57
N TRP A 23 10.30 15.86 -11.52
CA TRP A 23 11.16 15.24 -10.51
C TRP A 23 12.07 14.18 -11.15
N CYS A 24 11.54 13.28 -11.97
CA CYS A 24 12.35 12.28 -12.68
C CYS A 24 13.45 12.92 -13.55
N ILE A 25 13.11 13.96 -14.33
CA ILE A 25 14.08 14.65 -15.20
C ILE A 25 15.17 15.34 -14.37
N GLN A 26 14.80 16.01 -13.28
CA GLN A 26 15.76 16.68 -12.40
C GLN A 26 16.73 15.71 -11.70
N HIS A 27 16.32 14.44 -11.54
CA HIS A 27 17.03 13.44 -10.74
C HIS A 27 17.59 12.30 -11.61
N GLU A 28 17.58 12.44 -12.95
CA GLU A 28 18.02 11.42 -13.91
C GLU A 28 19.48 10.99 -13.71
N HIS A 29 20.33 11.91 -13.26
CA HIS A 29 21.77 11.69 -13.11
C HIS A 29 22.24 11.61 -11.65
N TRP A 30 21.34 11.29 -10.72
CA TRP A 30 21.70 11.11 -9.33
C TRP A 30 22.67 9.94 -9.13
N THR A 31 23.71 10.20 -8.34
CA THR A 31 24.69 9.20 -7.90
C THR A 31 24.08 8.23 -6.89
N GLN A 32 24.70 7.06 -6.71
CA GLN A 32 24.22 6.06 -5.76
C GLN A 32 24.15 6.57 -4.31
N LEU A 33 25.07 7.47 -3.93
CA LEU A 33 25.03 8.14 -2.63
C LEU A 33 23.88 9.15 -2.50
N GLN A 34 23.51 9.83 -3.59
CA GLN A 34 22.33 10.70 -3.61
C GLN A 34 21.02 9.90 -3.54
N TRP A 35 20.98 8.72 -4.14
CA TRP A 35 19.86 7.79 -3.99
C TRP A 35 19.72 7.26 -2.57
N ALA A 36 20.81 7.05 -1.84
CA ALA A 36 20.78 6.51 -0.48
C ALA A 36 19.95 7.34 0.52
N SER A 37 19.89 8.67 0.34
CA SER A 37 19.05 9.55 1.17
C SER A 37 17.58 9.58 0.72
N ALA A 38 17.30 9.23 -0.53
CA ALA A 38 15.97 9.29 -1.14
C ALA A 38 15.06 8.11 -0.77
N PHE A 39 15.65 6.98 -0.36
CA PHE A 39 14.94 5.74 -0.04
C PHE A 39 14.52 5.60 1.42
N MET A 40 14.55 6.68 2.19
CA MET A 40 13.97 6.72 3.54
C MET A 40 12.45 6.81 3.43
N GLY A 41 11.76 5.86 4.05
CA GLY A 41 10.30 5.80 4.02
C GLY A 41 9.71 5.48 5.38
N GLU A 42 8.45 5.86 5.53
CA GLU A 42 7.59 5.43 6.62
C GLU A 42 6.61 4.40 6.09
N THR A 43 6.42 3.31 6.82
CA THR A 43 5.32 2.38 6.57
C THR A 43 4.61 2.06 7.87
N ALA A 44 3.28 2.10 7.84
CA ALA A 44 2.43 1.72 8.96
C ALA A 44 2.01 0.25 8.79
N PHE A 45 2.41 -0.59 9.74
CA PHE A 45 1.95 -1.96 9.85
C PHE A 45 0.75 -2.01 10.79
N SER A 46 -0.38 -2.49 10.30
CA SER A 46 -1.58 -2.67 11.13
C SER A 46 -1.67 -4.12 11.60
N LEU A 47 -1.95 -4.34 12.90
CA LEU A 47 -2.15 -5.70 13.44
C LEU A 47 -3.42 -6.36 12.90
N GLN A 48 -4.36 -5.58 12.38
CA GLN A 48 -5.54 -6.05 11.67
C GLN A 48 -5.49 -5.53 10.22
N PRO A 49 -5.78 -6.38 9.22
CA PRO A 49 -5.81 -5.94 7.83
C PRO A 49 -6.96 -4.96 7.58
N ASP A 50 -6.69 -3.80 6.97
CA ASP A 50 -7.68 -2.81 6.50
C ASP A 50 -8.50 -3.32 5.30
N SER A 51 -8.64 -4.64 5.17
CA SER A 51 -9.67 -5.17 4.31
C SER A 51 -10.97 -4.95 5.05
N ARG A 52 -11.69 -3.88 4.74
CA ARG A 52 -13.11 -3.63 5.10
C ARG A 52 -14.04 -4.71 4.53
N ARG A 53 -13.57 -5.95 4.48
CA ARG A 53 -14.21 -7.13 3.93
C ARG A 53 -15.06 -7.73 5.04
N LEU A 54 -16.35 -7.80 4.77
CA LEU A 54 -17.31 -8.55 5.56
C LEU A 54 -16.84 -10.01 5.63
N LEU A 55 -16.57 -10.51 6.83
CA LEU A 55 -16.29 -11.94 7.04
C LEU A 55 -17.64 -12.64 7.17
N ILE A 56 -18.01 -13.42 6.15
CA ILE A 56 -19.23 -14.23 6.16
C ILE A 56 -18.83 -15.66 6.51
N TRP A 57 -19.34 -16.16 7.64
CA TRP A 57 -19.19 -17.56 8.01
C TRP A 57 -20.38 -18.36 7.45
N ARG A 58 -20.12 -19.51 6.80
CA ARG A 58 -21.16 -20.44 6.32
C ARG A 58 -20.91 -21.86 6.80
N GLU A 59 -21.99 -22.58 7.11
CA GLU A 59 -22.01 -24.04 7.01
C GLU A 59 -22.38 -24.45 5.56
N PRO A 60 -21.94 -25.63 5.07
CA PRO A 60 -22.09 -26.04 3.67
C PRO A 60 -23.53 -26.10 3.12
N THR A 61 -24.56 -26.05 3.97
CA THR A 61 -25.95 -26.35 3.63
C THR A 61 -26.97 -25.24 3.93
N ASP A 62 -26.57 -24.16 4.59
CA ASP A 62 -27.53 -23.16 5.09
C ASP A 62 -27.74 -21.96 4.16
N ARG A 63 -28.98 -21.45 4.15
CA ARG A 63 -29.39 -20.25 3.41
C ARG A 63 -28.80 -18.99 4.05
N TYR A 64 -28.63 -17.94 3.24
CA TYR A 64 -28.05 -16.67 3.66
C TYR A 64 -28.86 -16.02 4.81
N HIS A 65 -28.27 -15.95 6.00
CA HIS A 65 -28.83 -15.27 7.16
C HIS A 65 -28.04 -14.00 7.48
N PRO A 66 -28.71 -12.84 7.66
CA PRO A 66 -28.05 -11.58 8.05
C PRO A 66 -27.22 -11.67 9.34
N SER A 67 -27.55 -12.59 10.25
CA SER A 67 -26.80 -12.85 11.48
C SER A 67 -25.41 -13.46 11.26
N ASN A 68 -25.12 -13.97 10.06
CA ASN A 68 -23.85 -14.63 9.74
C ASN A 68 -22.84 -13.68 9.07
N ILE A 69 -23.22 -12.40 8.93
CA ILE A 69 -22.40 -11.34 8.37
C ILE A 69 -21.77 -10.61 9.54
N MET A 70 -20.48 -10.84 9.80
CA MET A 70 -19.73 -10.04 10.76
C MET A 70 -18.99 -8.93 10.01
N GLU A 71 -19.49 -7.71 10.14
CA GLU A 71 -18.75 -6.52 9.76
C GLU A 71 -17.60 -6.32 10.76
N ARG A 72 -16.37 -6.60 10.32
CA ARG A 72 -15.18 -6.17 11.06
C ARG A 72 -14.94 -4.70 10.72
N ASP A 73 -15.68 -3.82 11.37
CA ASP A 73 -15.39 -2.39 11.32
C ASP A 73 -15.11 -1.87 12.72
N GLN A 74 -13.99 -2.35 13.27
CA GLN A 74 -13.35 -1.68 14.38
C GLN A 74 -11.85 -1.83 14.20
N TYR A 75 -11.17 -0.71 13.92
CA TYR A 75 -9.72 -0.59 13.96
C TYR A 75 -9.26 -0.72 15.43
N VAL A 76 -9.36 -1.94 16.00
CA VAL A 76 -8.99 -2.25 17.40
C VAL A 76 -7.60 -2.85 17.48
N GLY A 77 -7.09 -3.37 16.36
CA GLY A 77 -5.72 -3.82 16.25
C GLY A 77 -4.83 -2.62 16.06
N GLY A 78 -4.12 -2.20 17.11
CA GLY A 78 -3.10 -1.16 17.03
C GLY A 78 -2.10 -1.39 15.87
N GLY A 79 -1.31 -0.37 15.56
CA GLY A 79 -0.32 -0.43 14.49
C GLY A 79 1.07 -0.07 14.97
N LEU A 80 2.07 -0.49 14.21
CA LEU A 80 3.44 -0.04 14.34
C LEU A 80 3.81 0.77 13.11
N THR A 81 4.20 2.02 13.32
CA THR A 81 4.88 2.82 12.31
C THR A 81 6.36 2.51 12.33
N VAL A 82 6.91 2.13 11.19
CA VAL A 82 8.35 1.89 11.01
C VAL A 82 8.93 2.95 10.08
N TYR A 83 10.00 3.60 10.54
CA TYR A 83 10.87 4.44 9.72
C TYR A 83 12.11 3.65 9.34
N ALA A 84 12.34 3.45 8.05
CA ALA A 84 13.49 2.69 7.57
C ALA A 84 14.01 3.25 6.24
N GLY A 85 15.28 2.98 5.95
CA GLY A 85 15.92 3.29 4.67
C GLY A 85 16.67 2.09 4.14
N ILE A 86 16.65 1.93 2.81
CA ILE A 86 17.40 0.89 2.11
C ILE A 86 18.52 1.57 1.33
N ILE A 87 19.76 1.20 1.63
CA ILE A 87 20.93 1.69 0.91
C ILE A 87 21.46 0.55 0.04
N PRO A 88 21.65 0.78 -1.28
CA PRO A 88 22.25 -0.23 -2.14
C PRO A 88 23.72 -0.42 -1.76
N HIS A 89 24.11 -1.67 -1.51
CA HIS A 89 25.49 -2.02 -1.18
C HIS A 89 26.42 -1.73 -2.38
N THR A 90 27.27 -0.71 -2.26
CA THR A 90 28.39 -0.50 -3.19
C THR A 90 29.57 -1.38 -2.80
N ALA A 91 29.81 -2.47 -3.52
CA ALA A 91 31.17 -2.98 -3.63
C ALA A 91 31.87 -2.09 -4.68
N PRO A 92 32.98 -1.41 -4.38
CA PRO A 92 33.76 -0.80 -5.44
C PRO A 92 34.25 -1.92 -6.37
N CYS A 93 33.97 -1.81 -7.66
CA CYS A 93 34.63 -2.64 -8.66
C CYS A 93 36.13 -2.30 -8.60
N VAL A 94 36.93 -3.20 -8.01
CA VAL A 94 38.40 -3.18 -8.08
C VAL A 94 38.84 -4.14 -9.16
#